data_AF-A0A3D0H4F9-F1
#
_entry.id   AF-A0A3D0H4F9-F1
#
_cell.length_a   1.000
_cell.length_b   1.000
_cell.length_c   1.000
_cell.angle_alpha   90.00
_cell.angle_beta   90.00
_cell.angle_gamma   90.00
#
_symmetry.space_group_name_H-M   'P 1'
#
loop_
_entity.id
_entity.type
_entity.pdbx_description
1 polymer ?
#
loop_
_entity_poly.entity_id
_entity_poly.type
_entity_poly.pdbx_seq_one_letter_code
_entity_poly.pdbx_strand_id
1 'polypeptide(L)'
;MLLKCEDIIGKALLLLCICILFAGSSCTVQNSGSVIEGRQGSDKKQHSSVAVEGAGSRPKNSNRQVRADYLTPPHAIHYPIIVVQKEKRRLYLFDRQVLVRDYPVALGYKPVGDKERSDDGRTPEGEFLVCGKRDGGAA
;
A
#
# COMPACT_ATOMS: atom_id res chain seq x y z
N MET A 1 25.37 -47.31 -20.88
CA MET A 1 26.29 -46.18 -20.63
C MET A 1 26.61 -45.56 -21.97
N LEU A 2 25.93 -44.50 -22.39
CA LEU A 2 26.19 -43.62 -23.55
C LEU A 2 24.84 -42.96 -23.88
N LEU A 3 24.47 -41.88 -23.19
CA LEU A 3 23.36 -40.94 -23.50
C LEU A 3 23.22 -39.89 -22.37
N LYS A 4 24.34 -39.32 -21.90
CA LYS A 4 24.36 -38.24 -20.88
C LYS A 4 25.47 -37.21 -21.17
N CYS A 5 25.77 -36.92 -22.43
CA CYS A 5 26.84 -35.97 -22.78
C CYS A 5 26.35 -34.71 -23.54
N GLU A 6 25.15 -34.71 -24.11
CA GLU A 6 24.66 -33.57 -24.93
C GLU A 6 23.85 -32.51 -24.15
N ASP A 7 23.31 -32.83 -22.97
CA ASP A 7 22.48 -31.88 -22.19
C ASP A 7 23.27 -30.78 -21.44
N ILE A 8 24.54 -31.02 -21.15
CA ILE A 8 25.36 -30.11 -20.32
C ILE A 8 25.86 -28.92 -21.14
N ILE A 9 26.15 -29.15 -22.43
CA ILE A 9 26.67 -28.12 -23.34
C ILE A 9 25.57 -27.10 -23.68
N GLY A 10 24.33 -27.57 -23.87
CA GLY A 10 23.18 -26.69 -24.14
C GLY A 10 22.82 -25.77 -22.96
N LYS A 11 22.91 -26.28 -21.72
CA LYS A 11 22.63 -25.48 -20.52
C LYS A 11 23.71 -24.44 -20.24
N ALA A 12 24.97 -24.75 -20.54
CA ALA A 12 26.07 -23.79 -20.43
C ALA A 12 25.96 -22.64 -21.45
N LEU A 13 25.55 -22.94 -22.69
CA LEU A 13 25.36 -21.93 -23.74
C LEU A 13 24.13 -21.03 -23.47
N LEU A 14 23.04 -21.60 -22.92
CA LEU A 14 21.84 -20.85 -22.55
C LEU A 14 22.11 -19.89 -21.36
N LEU A 15 22.88 -20.32 -20.37
CA LEU A 15 23.28 -19.46 -19.24
C LEU A 15 24.20 -18.32 -19.66
N LEU A 16 25.12 -18.55 -20.61
CA LEU A 16 25.98 -17.50 -21.16
C LEU A 16 25.18 -16.42 -21.89
N CYS A 17 24.15 -16.79 -22.68
CA CYS A 17 23.27 -15.85 -23.36
C CYS A 17 22.43 -14.99 -22.41
N ILE A 18 21.98 -15.55 -21.27
CA ILE A 18 21.20 -14.80 -20.28
C ILE A 18 22.07 -13.76 -19.55
N CYS A 19 23.36 -14.06 -19.30
CA CYS A 19 24.27 -13.11 -18.64
C CYS A 19 24.59 -11.86 -19.48
N ILE A 20 24.56 -11.95 -20.81
CA ILE A 20 24.88 -10.82 -21.70
C ILE A 20 23.72 -9.81 -21.78
N LEU A 21 22.48 -10.23 -21.49
CA LEU A 21 21.30 -9.35 -21.52
C LEU A 21 21.12 -8.47 -20.27
N PHE A 22 21.84 -8.75 -19.18
CA PHE A 22 21.72 -7.99 -17.92
C PHE A 22 22.82 -6.95 -17.70
N ALA A 23 23.80 -6.84 -18.59
CA ALA A 23 24.96 -5.94 -18.42
C ALA A 23 24.82 -4.58 -19.15
N GLY A 24 23.60 -4.05 -19.28
CA GLY A 24 23.34 -2.81 -20.01
C GLY A 24 22.35 -1.87 -19.32
N SER A 25 22.80 -1.12 -18.32
CA SER A 25 22.41 0.28 -18.06
C SER A 25 23.05 0.80 -16.77
N SER A 26 24.31 1.20 -16.87
CA SER A 26 24.89 2.24 -16.00
C SER A 26 24.86 3.56 -16.76
N CYS A 27 23.97 4.46 -16.36
CA CYS A 27 24.13 5.89 -16.60
C CYS A 27 23.82 6.62 -15.29
N THR A 28 24.85 7.27 -14.77
CA THR A 28 24.81 8.23 -13.68
C THR A 28 24.15 9.52 -14.13
N VAL A 29 23.18 10.04 -13.36
CA VAL A 29 22.80 11.47 -13.42
C VAL A 29 22.71 11.99 -11.99
N GLN A 30 23.69 12.81 -11.63
CA GLN A 30 23.66 13.72 -10.50
C GLN A 30 22.82 14.94 -10.92
N ASN A 31 21.81 15.31 -10.14
CA ASN A 31 21.31 16.68 -10.14
C ASN A 31 21.46 17.26 -8.74
N SER A 32 22.56 17.96 -8.53
CA SER A 32 22.77 18.83 -7.37
C SER A 32 22.40 20.24 -7.81
N GLY A 33 21.24 20.72 -7.40
CA GLY A 33 20.77 22.06 -7.69
C GLY A 33 19.85 22.55 -6.59
N SER A 34 20.43 23.04 -5.50
CA SER A 34 19.74 23.88 -4.53
C SER A 34 19.81 25.33 -5.02
N VAL A 35 18.79 25.78 -5.75
CA VAL A 35 18.55 27.21 -5.97
C VAL A 35 17.55 27.65 -4.90
N ILE A 36 18.06 28.30 -3.86
CA ILE A 36 17.26 29.11 -2.94
C ILE A 36 17.11 30.47 -3.63
N GLU A 37 16.00 30.69 -4.33
CA GLU A 37 15.53 32.04 -4.65
C GLU A 37 14.58 32.50 -3.54
N GLY A 38 15.15 33.26 -2.61
CA GLY A 38 14.38 34.20 -1.82
C GLY A 38 14.32 35.52 -2.55
N ARG A 39 13.11 36.06 -2.75
CA ARG A 39 12.74 37.47 -2.51
C ARG A 39 11.29 37.76 -2.90
N GLN A 40 10.60 38.41 -1.95
CA GLN A 40 9.65 39.53 -2.08
C GLN A 40 8.52 39.37 -3.13
N GLY A 41 7.23 39.40 -2.81
CA GLY A 41 6.53 40.33 -1.92
C GLY A 41 5.42 41.03 -2.74
N SER A 42 4.35 41.44 -2.06
CA SER A 42 3.32 42.42 -2.48
C SER A 42 2.06 41.91 -3.20
N ASP A 43 0.97 41.98 -2.44
CA ASP A 43 -0.39 42.42 -2.78
C ASP A 43 -0.78 42.60 -4.26
N LYS A 44 -1.88 41.98 -4.68
CA LYS A 44 -3.14 42.70 -5.04
C LYS A 44 -4.29 41.76 -5.42
N LYS A 45 -5.45 42.17 -4.93
CA LYS A 45 -6.84 41.78 -5.21
C LYS A 45 -7.22 41.91 -6.70
N GLN A 46 -8.18 41.08 -7.15
CA GLN A 46 -9.25 41.29 -8.17
C GLN A 46 -9.36 40.10 -9.13
N HIS A 47 -10.46 39.34 -9.12
CA HIS A 47 -11.77 39.56 -9.75
C HIS A 47 -11.82 39.17 -11.25
N SER A 48 -12.72 38.21 -11.53
CA SER A 48 -13.40 37.89 -12.79
C SER A 48 -12.60 37.58 -14.05
N SER A 49 -12.79 36.36 -14.56
CA SER A 49 -13.37 36.19 -15.90
C SER A 49 -13.93 34.78 -16.03
N VAL A 50 -15.24 34.73 -16.30
CA VAL A 50 -15.95 33.54 -16.74
C VAL A 50 -15.38 33.13 -18.09
N ALA A 51 -14.82 31.92 -18.17
CA ALA A 51 -14.59 31.20 -19.42
C ALA A 51 -15.30 29.86 -19.28
N VAL A 52 -16.50 29.78 -19.87
CA VAL A 52 -17.16 28.51 -20.15
C VAL A 52 -16.67 28.09 -21.52
N GLU A 53 -15.80 27.09 -21.58
CA GLU A 53 -15.60 26.29 -22.79
C GLU A 53 -15.40 24.81 -22.43
N GLY A 54 -16.09 23.97 -23.20
CA GLY A 54 -15.56 22.67 -23.59
C GLY A 54 -15.97 21.49 -22.72
N ALA A 55 -16.78 20.62 -23.31
CA ALA A 55 -16.99 19.26 -22.86
C ALA A 55 -15.66 18.51 -22.72
N GLY A 56 -15.17 18.40 -21.49
CA GLY A 56 -14.20 17.40 -21.09
C GLY A 56 -14.90 16.45 -20.13
N SER A 57 -15.08 15.19 -20.53
CA SER A 57 -15.42 14.12 -19.60
C SER A 57 -14.33 14.08 -18.53
N ARG A 58 -14.60 14.75 -17.38
CA ARG A 58 -13.73 14.75 -16.22
C ARG A 58 -13.39 13.29 -15.92
N PRO A 59 -12.12 12.87 -15.94
CA PRO A 59 -11.78 11.50 -15.61
C PRO A 59 -12.34 11.25 -14.21
N LYS A 60 -13.28 10.30 -14.07
CA LYS A 60 -13.69 9.79 -12.77
C LYS A 60 -12.49 9.04 -12.23
N ASN A 61 -11.54 9.80 -11.67
CA ASN A 61 -10.39 9.25 -11.00
C ASN A 61 -10.94 8.40 -9.85
N SER A 62 -10.90 7.09 -10.04
CA SER A 62 -11.28 6.07 -9.06
C SER A 62 -10.38 6.07 -7.84
N ASN A 63 -9.35 6.92 -7.80
CA ASN A 63 -8.56 7.21 -6.62
C ASN A 63 -9.38 8.06 -5.63
N ARG A 64 -10.32 7.42 -4.92
CA ARG A 64 -10.89 7.95 -3.69
C ARG A 64 -9.76 7.97 -2.66
N GLN A 65 -8.97 9.04 -2.67
CA GLN A 65 -7.86 9.22 -1.74
C GLN A 65 -8.39 9.06 -0.31
N VAL A 66 -7.96 8.00 0.36
CA VAL A 66 -8.35 7.73 1.76
C VAL A 66 -7.81 8.89 2.60
N ARG A 67 -8.70 9.61 3.29
CA ARG A 67 -8.30 10.68 4.21
C ARG A 67 -7.72 10.02 5.46
N ALA A 68 -6.49 10.36 5.83
CA ALA A 68 -5.82 9.84 7.01
C ALA A 68 -5.51 10.97 7.99
N ASP A 69 -5.80 10.74 9.28
CA ASP A 69 -5.49 11.64 10.39
C ASP A 69 -4.96 10.84 11.60
N TYR A 70 -3.65 10.65 11.61
CA TYR A 70 -2.94 9.93 12.65
C TYR A 70 -2.78 10.71 13.96
N LEU A 71 -3.09 12.00 13.98
CA LEU A 71 -2.97 12.83 15.18
C LEU A 71 -4.25 12.86 16.00
N THR A 72 -5.37 12.36 15.46
CA THR A 72 -6.61 12.14 16.21
C THR A 72 -6.31 11.47 17.54
N PRO A 73 -6.61 12.10 18.70
CA PRO A 73 -6.37 11.49 19.98
C PRO A 73 -7.41 10.37 20.24
N PRO A 74 -7.07 9.31 20.99
CA PRO A 74 -7.97 8.15 21.14
C PRO A 74 -9.36 8.48 21.68
N HIS A 75 -9.48 9.48 22.56
CA HIS A 75 -10.76 9.90 23.13
C HIS A 75 -11.67 10.65 22.14
N ALA A 76 -11.14 11.13 21.01
CA ALA A 76 -11.91 11.81 19.96
C ALA A 76 -12.46 10.83 18.90
N ILE A 77 -12.18 9.54 19.03
CA ILE A 77 -12.72 8.48 18.16
C ILE A 77 -14.09 8.09 18.68
N HIS A 78 -15.14 8.38 17.91
CA HIS A 78 -16.53 8.16 18.34
C HIS A 78 -17.20 7.01 17.58
N TYR A 79 -16.83 6.78 16.31
CA TYR A 79 -17.45 5.76 15.46
C TYR A 79 -16.36 4.86 14.86
N PRO A 80 -15.72 4.00 15.68
CA PRO A 80 -14.62 3.17 15.25
C PRO A 80 -15.11 2.05 14.31
N ILE A 81 -14.43 1.90 13.17
CA ILE A 81 -14.58 0.77 12.25
C ILE A 81 -13.20 0.12 12.11
N ILE A 82 -13.14 -1.19 12.34
CA ILE A 82 -11.90 -1.97 12.24
C ILE A 82 -11.96 -2.77 10.94
N VAL A 83 -10.94 -2.61 10.09
CA VAL A 83 -10.78 -3.37 8.86
C VAL A 83 -9.47 -4.16 8.94
N VAL A 84 -9.57 -5.48 8.92
CA VAL A 84 -8.39 -6.36 8.90
C VAL A 84 -8.17 -6.85 7.47
N GLN A 85 -7.10 -6.41 6.82
CA GLN A 85 -6.67 -6.94 5.53
C GLN A 85 -5.69 -8.08 5.76
N LYS A 86 -6.20 -9.32 5.73
CA LYS A 86 -5.45 -10.53 6.08
C LYS A 86 -4.21 -10.75 5.22
N GLU A 87 -4.35 -10.60 3.90
CA GLU A 87 -3.25 -10.74 2.93
C GLU A 87 -2.10 -9.77 3.22
N LYS A 88 -2.44 -8.54 3.62
CA LYS A 88 -1.46 -7.51 3.96
C LYS A 88 -0.95 -7.61 5.39
N ARG A 89 -1.56 -8.45 6.23
CA ARG A 89 -1.30 -8.51 7.69
C ARG A 89 -1.36 -7.11 8.34
N ARG A 90 -2.36 -6.32 7.95
CA ARG A 90 -2.61 -4.97 8.47
C ARG A 90 -4.02 -4.86 9.04
N LEU A 91 -4.15 -4.16 10.16
CA LEU A 91 -5.40 -3.67 10.70
C LEU A 91 -5.46 -2.16 10.49
N TYR A 92 -6.57 -1.68 9.95
CA TYR A 92 -6.87 -0.27 9.76
C TYR A 92 -8.02 0.11 10.68
N LEU A 93 -7.81 1.16 11.48
CA LEU A 93 -8.83 1.74 12.34
C LEU A 93 -9.31 3.03 11.69
N PHE A 94 -10.60 3.08 11.39
CA PHE A 94 -11.27 4.25 10.86
C PHE A 94 -12.15 4.90 11.92
N ASP A 95 -12.24 6.22 11.91
CA ASP A 95 -13.37 6.96 12.47
C ASP A 95 -14.25 7.44 11.31
N ARG A 96 -15.44 6.86 11.17
CA ARG A 96 -16.30 7.03 9.98
C ARG A 96 -15.59 6.68 8.66
N GLN A 97 -15.06 7.68 7.95
CA GLN A 97 -14.37 7.54 6.66
C GLN A 97 -12.90 8.01 6.71
N VAL A 98 -12.38 8.30 7.91
CA VAL A 98 -11.02 8.79 8.12
C VAL A 98 -10.17 7.70 8.74
N LEU A 99 -9.06 7.35 8.12
CA LEU A 99 -8.09 6.42 8.69
C LEU A 99 -7.37 7.10 9.85
N VAL A 100 -7.54 6.61 11.07
CA VAL A 100 -6.93 7.21 12.26
C VAL A 100 -5.70 6.43 12.74
N ARG A 101 -5.67 5.11 12.57
CA ARG A 101 -4.51 4.28 12.93
C ARG A 101 -4.39 3.08 12.00
N ASP A 102 -3.17 2.58 11.86
CA ASP A 102 -2.91 1.31 11.24
C ASP A 102 -1.83 0.53 12.00
N TYR A 103 -2.05 -0.78 12.12
CA TYR A 103 -1.20 -1.66 12.92
C TYR A 103 -0.82 -2.89 12.11
N PRO A 104 0.44 -3.37 12.22
CA PRO A 104 0.76 -4.72 11.81
C PRO A 104 -0.01 -5.71 12.69
N VAL A 105 -0.52 -6.79 12.11
CA VAL A 105 -1.20 -7.85 12.87
C VAL A 105 -0.59 -9.21 12.61
N ALA A 106 -0.38 -9.95 13.69
CA ALA A 106 -0.05 -11.36 13.62
C ALA A 106 -1.36 -12.14 13.36
N LEU A 107 -1.40 -12.84 12.24
CA LEU A 107 -2.44 -13.81 11.90
C LEU A 107 -1.83 -15.21 11.87
N GLY A 108 -2.71 -16.22 11.83
CA GLY A 108 -2.31 -17.60 11.58
C GLY A 108 -1.43 -17.77 10.34
N TYR A 109 -0.83 -18.95 10.22
CA TYR A 109 0.15 -19.26 9.18
C TYR A 109 -0.48 -19.35 7.77
N LYS A 110 -1.82 -19.45 7.66
CA LYS A 110 -2.57 -19.42 6.39
C LYS A 110 -3.61 -18.30 6.40
N PRO A 111 -3.26 -17.05 6.07
CA PRO A 111 -4.17 -15.91 6.16
C PRO A 111 -5.16 -15.81 4.98
N VAL A 112 -4.91 -16.53 3.87
CA VAL A 112 -5.71 -16.47 2.64
C VAL A 112 -6.88 -17.45 2.70
N GLY A 113 -8.07 -16.96 2.36
CA GLY A 113 -9.32 -17.73 2.29
C GLY A 113 -10.03 -17.86 3.63
N ASP A 114 -11.27 -18.35 3.55
CA ASP A 114 -12.16 -18.53 4.69
C ASP A 114 -11.81 -19.72 5.57
N LYS A 115 -12.14 -19.61 6.85
CA LYS A 115 -11.96 -20.68 7.83
C LYS A 115 -12.91 -21.84 7.50
N GLU A 116 -12.35 -23.02 7.25
CA GLU A 116 -13.09 -24.24 6.92
C GLU A 116 -13.20 -25.17 8.14
N ARG A 117 -12.19 -25.20 9.00
CA ARG A 117 -12.16 -26.09 10.17
C ARG A 117 -11.27 -25.57 11.30
N SER A 118 -11.44 -26.14 12.49
CA SER A 118 -10.47 -25.95 13.58
C SER A 118 -9.08 -26.38 13.13
N ASP A 119 -8.06 -25.60 13.49
CA ASP A 119 -6.64 -25.84 13.16
C ASP A 119 -6.22 -25.69 11.68
N ASP A 120 -7.03 -25.08 10.82
CA ASP A 120 -6.63 -24.76 9.44
C ASP A 120 -5.69 -23.52 9.32
N GLY A 121 -5.43 -22.83 10.42
CA GLY A 121 -4.59 -21.63 10.46
C GLY A 121 -5.23 -20.39 9.82
N ARG A 122 -6.52 -20.43 9.46
CA ARG A 122 -7.26 -19.33 8.83
C ARG A 122 -8.10 -18.54 9.83
N THR A 123 -8.15 -17.22 9.61
CA THR A 123 -9.05 -16.29 10.31
C THR A 123 -10.31 -16.09 9.45
N PRO A 124 -11.54 -16.20 10.00
CA PRO A 124 -12.78 -16.01 9.24
C PRO A 124 -12.84 -14.65 8.52
N GLU A 125 -13.47 -14.59 7.35
CA GLU A 125 -13.79 -13.34 6.64
C GLU A 125 -15.25 -12.96 6.87
N GLY A 126 -15.55 -11.68 6.71
CA GLY A 126 -16.91 -11.13 6.86
C GLY A 126 -17.00 -9.99 7.87
N GLU A 127 -18.23 -9.61 8.18
CA GLU A 127 -18.55 -8.54 9.13
C GLU A 127 -18.73 -9.13 10.52
N PHE A 128 -18.00 -8.58 11.49
CA PHE A 128 -18.03 -9.02 12.88
C PHE A 128 -18.25 -7.84 13.82
N LEU A 129 -18.86 -8.12 14.96
CA LEU A 129 -19.04 -7.14 16.04
C LEU A 129 -18.12 -7.47 17.20
N VAL A 130 -17.48 -6.45 17.77
CA VAL A 130 -16.74 -6.58 19.03
C VAL A 130 -17.74 -6.53 20.18
N CYS A 131 -17.96 -7.67 20.84
CA CYS A 131 -18.93 -7.79 21.94
C CYS A 131 -18.34 -7.53 23.33
N GLY A 132 -17.02 -7.54 23.46
CA GLY A 132 -16.34 -7.29 24.72
C GLY A 132 -14.83 -7.37 24.58
N LYS A 133 -14.14 -6.76 25.54
CA LYS A 133 -12.69 -6.87 25.69
C LYS A 133 -12.41 -7.58 27.00
N ARG A 134 -11.58 -8.63 26.96
CA ARG A 134 -10.97 -9.16 28.18
C ARG A 134 -9.75 -8.29 28.50
N ASP A 135 -9.75 -7.69 29.69
CA ASP A 135 -8.56 -7.04 30.23
C ASP A 135 -7.59 -8.15 30.58
N GLY A 136 -6.56 -8.34 29.75
CA GLY A 136 -5.68 -9.49 29.78
C GLY A 136 -5.26 -9.83 31.21
N GLY A 137 -5.57 -11.05 31.66
CA GLY A 137 -5.13 -11.53 32.96
C GLY A 137 -3.62 -11.38 33.02
N ALA A 138 -3.15 -10.51 33.91
CA ALA A 138 -1.75 -10.45 34.27
C ALA A 138 -1.38 -11.81 34.86
N ALA A 139 -0.59 -12.58 34.12
CA ALA A 139 0.09 -13.78 34.60
C ALA A 139 1.53 -13.40 34.97
#